data_AF-A0A3P6T0H2-F1
#
_entry.id   AF-A0A3P6T0H2-F1
#
_cell.length_a   1.000
_cell.length_b   1.000
_cell.length_c   1.000
_cell.angle_alpha   90.00
_cell.angle_beta   90.00
_cell.angle_gamma   90.00
#
_symmetry.space_group_name_H-M   'P 1'
#
loop_
_entity.id
_entity.type
_entity.pdbx_description
1 polymer ?
#
loop_
_entity_poly.entity_id
_entity_poly.type
_entity_poly.pdbx_seq_one_letter_code
_entity_poly.pdbx_strand_id
1 'polypeptide(L)'
;MFVLQFDQGGLSLSQRIYLLKHVYGAKINVFKKFLVNKVRLFQKDGKLPRNRTKTEKDIDEIINFEAKLAAIQTTPEARKDHEKFYNLRRISKMRDYMPLIDWDRFFYKVAPVAAHNYFRSNPQVLIREIAYLHSSE
;
A
#
# COMPACT_ATOMS: atom_id res chain seq x y z
N MET A 1 -8.49 -18.41 -18.10
CA MET A 1 -7.25 -17.63 -18.33
C MET A 1 -7.02 -16.77 -17.09
N PHE A 2 -5.83 -16.80 -16.49
CA PHE A 2 -5.50 -15.99 -15.31
C PHE A 2 -4.57 -14.86 -15.71
N VAL A 3 -4.81 -13.65 -15.20
CA VAL A 3 -3.96 -12.47 -15.40
C VAL A 3 -3.54 -11.93 -14.05
N LEU A 4 -2.26 -11.58 -13.92
CA LEU A 4 -1.78 -10.90 -12.72
C LEU A 4 -2.33 -9.48 -12.68
N GLN A 5 -2.82 -9.05 -11.52
CA GLN A 5 -3.45 -7.75 -11.35
C GLN A 5 -2.70 -6.89 -10.32
N PHE A 6 -2.50 -5.62 -10.67
CA PHE A 6 -2.03 -4.56 -9.79
C PHE A 6 -3.17 -3.59 -9.50
N ASP A 7 -3.29 -3.24 -8.23
CA ASP A 7 -4.32 -2.36 -7.71
C ASP A 7 -3.68 -1.49 -6.61
N GLN A 8 -4.38 -0.43 -6.19
CA GLN A 8 -3.98 0.37 -5.05
C GLN A 8 -3.92 -0.48 -3.77
N GLY A 9 -2.96 -0.15 -2.90
CA GLY A 9 -2.74 -0.87 -1.64
C GLY A 9 -3.89 -0.70 -0.64
N GLY A 10 -3.86 -1.48 0.43
CA GLY A 10 -4.77 -1.30 1.57
C GLY A 10 -4.39 -0.13 2.44
N LEU A 11 -5.37 0.46 3.11
CA LEU A 11 -5.19 1.39 4.22
C LEU A 11 -5.67 0.74 5.52
N SER A 12 -5.04 1.05 6.66
CA SER A 12 -5.47 0.51 7.95
C SER A 12 -6.86 1.00 8.39
N LEU A 13 -7.23 2.22 7.99
CA LEU A 13 -8.58 2.79 8.15
C LEU A 13 -9.15 3.16 6.77
N SER A 14 -10.46 3.38 6.68
CA SER A 14 -11.06 3.81 5.42
C SER A 14 -10.48 5.14 4.95
N GLN A 15 -10.30 5.27 3.62
CA GLN A 15 -9.81 6.49 2.97
C GLN A 15 -10.55 7.75 3.48
N ARG A 16 -11.88 7.66 3.61
CA ARG A 16 -12.74 8.74 4.11
C ARG A 16 -12.34 9.25 5.51
N ILE A 17 -11.88 8.36 6.40
CA ILE A 17 -11.43 8.76 7.75
C ILE A 17 -10.17 9.63 7.65
N TYR A 18 -9.23 9.29 6.76
CA TYR A 18 -8.01 10.06 6.55
C TYR A 18 -8.25 11.38 5.80
N LEU A 19 -9.20 11.42 4.87
CA LEU A 19 -9.53 12.65 4.11
C LEU A 19 -10.34 13.66 4.95
N LEU A 20 -11.23 13.17 5.82
CA LEU A 20 -12.09 14.00 6.68
C LEU A 20 -11.61 14.01 8.14
N LYS A 21 -10.32 14.32 8.35
CA LYS A 21 -9.72 14.34 9.71
C LYS A 21 -10.45 15.28 10.68
N HIS A 22 -11.00 16.39 10.18
CA HIS A 22 -11.77 17.33 11.00
C HIS A 22 -13.05 16.70 11.58
N VAL A 23 -13.65 15.72 10.89
CA VAL A 23 -14.84 14.98 11.36
C VAL A 23 -14.43 13.75 12.17
N TYR A 24 -13.40 13.01 11.70
CA TYR A 24 -13.06 11.68 12.24
C TYR A 24 -11.78 11.65 13.07
N GLY A 25 -11.24 12.80 13.49
CA GLY A 25 -9.99 12.88 14.27
C GLY A 25 -10.01 12.03 15.54
N ALA A 26 -11.17 11.91 16.19
CA ALA A 26 -11.34 11.01 17.34
C ALA A 26 -11.06 9.54 17.00
N LYS A 27 -11.49 9.06 15.81
CA LYS A 27 -11.21 7.70 15.34
C LYS A 27 -9.73 7.49 15.07
N ILE A 28 -9.07 8.47 14.46
CA ILE A 28 -7.62 8.44 14.22
C ILE A 28 -6.87 8.37 15.56
N ASN A 29 -7.29 9.14 16.57
CA ASN A 29 -6.69 9.10 17.90
C ASN A 29 -6.87 7.76 18.61
N VAL A 30 -8.03 7.12 18.47
CA VAL A 30 -8.25 5.75 18.98
C VAL A 30 -7.33 4.76 18.29
N PHE A 31 -7.22 4.84 16.96
CA PHE A 31 -6.31 3.98 16.19
C PHE A 31 -4.84 4.19 16.57
N LYS A 32 -4.40 5.44 16.75
CA LYS A 32 -3.06 5.77 17.27
C LYS A 32 -2.80 5.10 18.62
N LYS A 33 -3.73 5.21 19.57
CA LYS A 33 -3.61 4.55 20.89
C LYS A 33 -3.51 3.03 20.76
N PHE A 34 -4.30 2.44 19.86
CA PHE A 34 -4.23 1.01 19.57
C PHE A 34 -2.84 0.59 19.05
N LEU A 35 -2.28 1.30 18.07
CA LEU A 35 -0.94 1.03 17.55
C LEU A 35 0.14 1.17 18.63
N VAL A 36 0.07 2.22 19.45
CA VAL A 36 1.04 2.45 20.55
C VAL A 36 1.00 1.26 21.53
N ASN A 37 -0.20 0.79 21.87
CA ASN A 37 -0.37 -0.33 22.78
C ASN A 37 0.17 -1.64 22.18
N LYS A 38 -0.05 -1.88 20.88
CA LYS A 38 0.49 -3.06 20.18
C LYS A 38 2.01 -3.05 20.11
N VAL A 39 2.62 -1.93 19.75
CA VAL A 39 4.09 -1.80 19.73
C VAL A 39 4.69 -2.03 21.12
N ARG A 40 4.06 -1.48 22.17
CA ARG A 40 4.50 -1.72 23.55
C ARG A 40 4.41 -3.18 23.97
N LEU A 41 3.38 -3.90 23.51
CA LEU A 41 3.25 -5.33 23.77
C LEU A 41 4.39 -6.11 23.10
N PHE A 42 4.66 -5.84 21.81
CA PHE A 42 5.78 -6.47 21.11
C PHE A 42 7.15 -6.13 21.71
N GLN A 43 7.36 -4.89 22.16
CA GLN A 43 8.58 -4.50 22.87
C GLN A 43 8.73 -5.24 24.21
N LYS A 44 7.61 -5.45 24.93
CA LYS A 44 7.60 -6.22 26.18
C LYS A 44 7.97 -7.68 25.93
N ASP A 45 7.32 -8.32 24.96
CA ASP A 45 7.50 -9.75 24.68
C ASP A 45 8.90 -10.02 24.09
N GLY A 46 9.39 -9.13 23.23
CA GLY A 46 10.73 -9.20 22.63
C GLY A 46 11.88 -8.68 23.52
N LYS A 47 11.60 -8.27 24.77
CA LYS A 47 12.58 -7.65 25.68
C LYS A 47 13.36 -6.47 25.06
N LEU A 48 12.68 -5.68 24.23
CA LEU A 48 13.26 -4.55 23.51
C LEU A 48 13.20 -3.26 24.35
N PRO A 49 14.08 -2.27 24.09
CA PRO A 49 14.03 -0.97 24.74
C PRO A 49 12.68 -0.27 24.52
N ARG A 50 12.11 0.29 25.59
CA ARG A 50 10.83 0.99 25.54
C ARG A 50 11.07 2.49 25.55
N ASN A 51 11.01 3.12 24.38
CA ASN A 51 11.02 4.57 24.27
C ASN A 51 9.64 5.05 23.83
N ARG A 52 8.84 5.52 24.79
CA ARG A 52 7.46 5.97 24.56
C ARG A 52 7.39 7.09 23.53
N THR A 53 8.21 8.13 23.70
CA THR A 53 8.20 9.32 22.83
C THR A 53 8.57 8.95 21.40
N LYS A 54 9.56 8.07 21.23
CA LYS A 54 9.94 7.56 19.91
C LYS A 54 8.80 6.74 19.29
N THR A 55 8.21 5.81 20.03
CA THR A 55 7.09 5.00 19.53
C THR A 55 5.89 5.85 19.11
N GLU A 56 5.55 6.88 19.89
CA GLU A 56 4.45 7.79 19.53
C GLU A 56 4.76 8.59 18.25
N LYS A 57 6.01 9.06 18.09
CA LYS A 57 6.47 9.73 16.88
C LYS A 57 6.47 8.82 15.65
N ASP A 58 7.02 7.61 15.76
CA ASP A 58 7.06 6.63 14.66
C ASP A 58 5.64 6.28 14.19
N ILE A 59 4.68 6.18 15.12
CA ILE A 59 3.27 5.93 14.78
C ILE A 59 2.61 7.13 14.11
N ASP A 60 2.93 8.36 14.53
CA ASP A 60 2.47 9.55 13.83
C ASP A 60 2.99 9.61 12.39
N GLU A 61 4.24 9.21 12.17
CA GLU A 61 4.82 9.09 10.82
C GLU A 61 4.07 8.06 9.98
N ILE A 62 3.74 6.88 10.53
CA ILE A 62 2.91 5.87 9.85
C ILE A 62 1.54 6.41 9.47
N ILE A 63 0.83 7.06 10.40
CA ILE A 63 -0.50 7.63 10.16
C ILE A 63 -0.44 8.73 9.10
N ASN A 64 0.60 9.55 9.12
CA ASN A 64 0.79 10.60 8.12
C ASN A 64 1.12 10.02 6.74
N PHE A 65 1.91 8.96 6.67
CA PHE A 65 2.18 8.24 5.43
C PHE A 65 0.90 7.62 4.85
N GLU A 66 0.11 6.93 5.68
CA GLU A 66 -1.20 6.40 5.24
C GLU A 66 -2.16 7.50 4.79
N ALA A 67 -2.13 8.67 5.42
CA ALA A 67 -2.95 9.80 4.99
C ALA A 67 -2.53 10.33 3.60
N LYS A 68 -1.23 10.33 3.28
CA LYS A 68 -0.74 10.66 1.94
C LYS A 68 -1.18 9.62 0.91
N LEU A 69 -1.04 8.32 1.23
CA LEU A 69 -1.54 7.24 0.38
C LEU A 69 -3.05 7.34 0.16
N ALA A 70 -3.81 7.67 1.19
CA ALA A 70 -5.26 7.87 1.08
C ALA A 70 -5.63 9.04 0.15
N ALA A 71 -4.80 10.08 0.07
CA ALA A 71 -5.04 11.23 -0.79
C ALA A 71 -4.86 10.90 -2.29
N ILE A 72 -3.95 9.97 -2.62
CA ILE A 72 -3.68 9.57 -4.00
C ILE A 72 -4.51 8.35 -4.45
N GLN A 73 -5.23 7.68 -3.55
CA GLN A 73 -6.12 6.57 -3.89
C GLN A 73 -7.34 7.05 -4.69
N THR A 74 -7.72 6.26 -5.69
CA THR A 74 -8.95 6.49 -6.46
C THR A 74 -10.17 6.25 -5.57
N THR A 75 -11.10 7.21 -5.57
CA THR A 75 -12.31 7.14 -4.73
C THR A 75 -13.25 6.05 -5.20
N PRO A 76 -14.00 5.37 -4.30
CA PRO A 76 -14.92 4.30 -4.68
C PRO A 76 -15.91 4.68 -5.79
N GLU A 77 -16.32 5.95 -5.85
CA GLU A 77 -17.21 6.49 -6.88
C GLU A 77 -16.53 6.50 -8.26
N ALA A 78 -15.28 6.94 -8.34
CA ALA A 78 -14.50 6.92 -9.58
C ALA A 78 -14.19 5.48 -10.04
N ARG A 79 -14.21 4.51 -9.11
CA ARG A 79 -13.96 3.08 -9.39
C ARG A 79 -15.12 2.34 -10.07
N LYS A 80 -16.28 2.98 -10.22
CA LYS A 80 -17.45 2.39 -10.90
C LYS A 80 -17.33 2.34 -12.42
N ASP A 81 -16.42 3.11 -13.01
CA ASP A 81 -16.16 3.11 -14.44
C ASP A 81 -15.19 1.99 -14.82
N HIS A 82 -15.72 0.78 -14.98
CA HIS A 82 -14.94 -0.44 -15.14
C HIS A 82 -14.01 -0.43 -16.36
N GLU A 83 -14.35 0.29 -17.43
CA GLU A 83 -13.54 0.36 -18.66
C GLU A 83 -12.21 1.09 -18.43
N LYS A 84 -12.19 2.12 -17.58
CA LYS A 84 -10.97 2.88 -17.26
C LYS A 84 -9.91 2.06 -16.50
N PHE A 85 -10.31 0.97 -15.86
CA PHE A 85 -9.41 0.12 -15.07
C PHE A 85 -8.87 -1.08 -15.86
N TYR A 86 -9.20 -1.19 -17.16
CA TYR A 86 -8.66 -2.23 -18.02
C TYR A 86 -7.35 -1.81 -18.70
N ASN A 87 -6.27 -1.71 -17.94
CA ASN A 87 -4.96 -1.35 -18.50
C ASN A 87 -4.01 -2.54 -18.56
N LEU A 88 -4.06 -3.30 -19.65
CA LEU A 88 -3.07 -4.36 -19.89
C LEU A 88 -1.72 -3.77 -20.27
N ARG A 89 -0.67 -4.17 -19.56
CA ARG A 89 0.72 -3.81 -19.81
C ARG A 89 1.60 -5.06 -19.74
N ARG A 90 2.78 -5.01 -20.35
CA ARG A 90 3.78 -6.07 -20.14
C ARG A 90 4.46 -5.83 -18.80
N ILE A 91 4.82 -6.91 -18.09
CA ILE A 91 5.47 -6.79 -16.78
C ILE A 91 6.80 -6.02 -16.87
N SER A 92 7.51 -6.12 -18.01
CA SER A 92 8.74 -5.34 -18.26
C SER A 92 8.52 -3.83 -18.27
N LYS A 93 7.27 -3.36 -18.40
CA LYS A 93 6.89 -1.95 -18.39
C LYS A 93 6.52 -1.42 -17.02
N MET A 94 6.49 -2.27 -15.98
CA MET A 94 6.17 -1.84 -14.61
C MET A 94 7.13 -0.77 -14.08
N ARG A 95 8.41 -0.81 -14.49
CA ARG A 95 9.42 0.21 -14.13
C ARG A 95 9.09 1.60 -14.67
N ASP A 96 8.38 1.69 -15.79
CA ASP A 96 7.98 2.98 -16.38
C ASP A 96 6.87 3.67 -15.52
N TYR A 97 6.16 2.89 -14.71
CA TYR A 97 5.05 3.36 -13.86
C TYR A 97 5.45 3.59 -12.40
N MET A 98 6.42 2.83 -11.90
CA MET A 98 6.92 2.94 -10.53
C MET A 98 8.40 2.50 -10.50
N PRO A 99 9.34 3.41 -10.78
CA PRO A 99 10.76 3.12 -10.92
C PRO A 99 11.45 2.83 -9.58
N LEU A 100 10.85 3.23 -8.45
CA LEU A 100 11.38 2.98 -7.10
C LEU A 100 11.45 1.49 -6.74
N ILE A 101 10.67 0.64 -7.41
CA ILE A 101 10.64 -0.80 -7.16
C ILE A 101 11.49 -1.53 -8.21
N ASP A 102 12.45 -2.34 -7.76
CA ASP A 102 13.04 -3.36 -8.60
C ASP A 102 12.07 -4.53 -8.78
N TRP A 103 11.20 -4.39 -9.78
CA TRP A 103 10.11 -5.32 -10.08
C TRP A 103 10.60 -6.75 -10.33
N ASP A 104 11.74 -6.94 -10.98
CA ASP A 104 12.30 -8.28 -11.21
C ASP A 104 12.60 -8.94 -9.86
N ARG A 105 13.39 -8.26 -9.02
CA ARG A 105 13.74 -8.75 -7.68
C ARG A 105 12.50 -8.98 -6.83
N PHE A 106 11.51 -8.09 -6.90
CA PHE A 106 10.25 -8.22 -6.18
C PHE A 106 9.55 -9.55 -6.55
N PHE A 107 9.30 -9.81 -7.84
CA PHE A 107 8.62 -11.03 -8.27
C PHE A 107 9.38 -12.31 -7.92
N TYR A 108 10.71 -12.31 -8.06
CA TYR A 108 11.51 -13.48 -7.66
C TYR A 108 11.47 -13.76 -6.15
N LYS A 109 11.26 -12.73 -5.32
CA LYS A 109 11.20 -12.86 -3.86
C LYS A 109 9.82 -13.23 -3.34
N VAL A 110 8.76 -12.68 -3.92
CA VAL A 110 7.38 -12.88 -3.41
C VAL A 110 6.68 -14.07 -4.05
N ALA A 111 7.06 -14.45 -5.28
CA ALA A 111 6.38 -15.50 -6.00
C ALA A 111 7.10 -16.86 -5.87
N PRO A 112 6.34 -17.98 -5.90
CA PRO A 112 6.93 -19.31 -5.86
C PRO A 112 7.82 -19.57 -7.07
N VAL A 113 8.82 -20.42 -6.91
CA VAL A 113 9.79 -20.79 -7.97
C VAL A 113 9.08 -21.27 -9.25
N ALA A 114 7.96 -21.98 -9.12
CA ALA A 114 7.16 -22.43 -10.26
C ALA A 114 6.65 -21.29 -11.16
N ALA A 115 6.46 -20.08 -10.61
CA ALA A 115 6.01 -18.91 -11.36
C ALA A 115 7.18 -18.11 -11.99
N HIS A 116 8.44 -18.42 -11.69
CA HIS A 116 9.58 -17.67 -12.20
C HIS A 116 9.67 -17.69 -13.73
N ASN A 117 9.39 -18.84 -14.36
CA ASN A 117 9.35 -18.95 -15.81
C ASN A 117 8.20 -18.13 -16.42
N TYR A 118 7.07 -18.00 -15.72
CA TYR A 118 5.98 -17.13 -16.12
C TYR A 118 6.40 -15.66 -16.11
N PHE A 119 7.13 -15.18 -15.09
CA PHE A 119 7.60 -13.79 -15.09
C PHE A 119 8.67 -13.52 -16.17
N ARG A 120 9.57 -14.48 -16.40
CA ARG A 120 10.60 -14.38 -17.46
C ARG A 120 10.02 -14.29 -18.87
N SER A 121 8.86 -14.88 -19.12
CA SER A 121 8.21 -14.81 -20.44
C SER A 121 7.61 -13.44 -20.75
N ASN A 122 7.76 -12.46 -19.86
CA ASN A 122 7.26 -11.10 -19.97
C ASN A 122 5.74 -11.03 -20.23
N PRO A 123 4.93 -11.56 -19.30
CA PRO A 123 3.49 -11.71 -19.47
C PRO A 123 2.78 -10.36 -19.44
N GLN A 124 1.52 -10.38 -19.88
CA GLN A 124 0.62 -9.26 -19.65
C GLN A 124 0.14 -9.25 -18.20
N VAL A 125 0.11 -8.05 -17.62
CA VAL A 125 -0.41 -7.74 -16.30
C VAL A 125 -1.50 -6.69 -16.45
N LEU A 126 -2.55 -6.80 -15.65
CA LEU A 126 -3.63 -5.83 -15.57
C LEU A 126 -3.30 -4.80 -14.49
N ILE A 127 -3.14 -3.54 -14.89
CA ILE A 127 -2.96 -2.44 -13.95
C ILE A 127 -4.28 -1.69 -13.84
N ARG A 128 -4.95 -1.80 -12.69
CA ARG A 128 -6.21 -1.09 -12.50
C ARG A 128 -5.96 0.41 -12.30
N GLU A 129 -5.09 0.74 -11.36
CA GLU A 129 -4.86 2.12 -10.94
C GLU A 129 -3.50 2.66 -11.41
N ILE A 130 -3.37 2.96 -12.72
CA ILE A 130 -2.10 3.49 -13.28
C ILE A 130 -1.71 4.81 -12.63
N ALA A 131 -2.66 5.73 -12.42
CA ALA A 131 -2.38 7.03 -11.82
C ALA A 131 -1.87 6.91 -10.37
N TYR A 132 -2.41 5.95 -9.61
CA TYR A 132 -1.95 5.66 -8.25
C TYR A 132 -0.50 5.20 -8.25
N LEU A 133 -0.10 4.30 -9.17
CA LEU A 133 1.28 3.81 -9.26
C LEU A 133 2.27 4.94 -9.55
N HIS A 134 1.94 5.83 -10.49
CA HIS A 134 2.76 7.01 -10.78
C HIS A 134 2.85 8.00 -9.62
N SER A 135 1.77 8.15 -8.84
CA SER A 135 1.71 9.14 -7.75
C SER A 135 2.26 8.62 -6.42
N SER A 136 2.72 7.35 -6.38
CA SER A 136 3.25 6.70 -5.18
C SER A 136 4.77 6.85 -5.04
N GLU A 137 5.40 7.69 -5.86
CA GLU A 137 6.79 8.15 -5.71
C GLU A 137 6.92 9.23 -4.62
#